data_AF-A0A954MSS6-F1
#
_entry.id   AF-A0A954MSS6-F1
#
_cell.length_a   1.000
_cell.length_b   1.000
_cell.length_c   1.000
_cell.angle_alpha   90.00
_cell.angle_beta   90.00
_cell.angle_gamma   90.00
#
_symmetry.space_group_name_H-M   'P 1'
#
loop_
_entity.id
_entity.type
_entity.pdbx_description
1 polymer ?
#
loop_
_entity_poly.entity_id
_entity_poly.type
_entity_poly.pdbx_seq_one_letter_code
_entity_poly.pdbx_strand_id
1 'polypeptide(L)'
;VVTAGGVEDGEIQPQKIGETWMVVSGAKGKHLAGIGYYKDKPDEMKYELVELDMQRFGETPVMRELMKAYQEQLLAQNIALDVSTISHSRETKFVGAARCGECHTKAYMKWKQGEMEPIAHARAFKSLKEGRIGQKEGWISRIHDPECLACHVTGWHPQELLRYESGFVSEEKTPHLLGQQCENCHGPGEKHVDLETEWKKSLKMTPEIQAARKEMHLDKAVAKDKTCYLCHDPDNSPKFDFEKYWKKIEHPGRD
;
A
#
# COMPACT_ATOMS: atom_id res chain seq x y z
N VAL A 1 -33.09 12.88 0.91
CA VAL A 1 -31.92 12.74 1.80
C VAL A 1 -30.71 12.39 0.95
N VAL A 2 -29.61 13.12 1.13
CA VAL A 2 -28.33 12.81 0.48
C VAL A 2 -27.38 12.35 1.57
N THR A 3 -26.73 11.22 1.35
CA THR A 3 -25.76 10.65 2.29
C THR A 3 -24.48 10.29 1.57
N ALA A 4 -23.36 10.48 2.27
CA ALA A 4 -22.08 9.87 1.94
C ALA A 4 -21.89 8.64 2.84
N GLY A 5 -21.29 7.57 2.32
CA GLY A 5 -21.18 6.26 3.00
C GLY A 5 -22.16 5.20 2.47
N GLY A 6 -22.00 3.95 2.89
CA GLY A 6 -22.71 2.80 2.31
C GLY A 6 -21.86 2.08 1.26
N VAL A 7 -22.41 1.80 0.08
CA VAL A 7 -21.65 1.27 -1.06
C VAL A 7 -20.56 2.25 -1.44
N GLU A 8 -19.31 1.79 -1.56
CA GLU A 8 -18.15 2.67 -1.71
C GLU A 8 -18.25 3.60 -2.92
N ASP A 9 -18.68 3.07 -4.06
CA ASP A 9 -18.82 3.84 -5.31
C ASP A 9 -20.17 4.54 -5.44
N GLY A 10 -20.99 4.53 -4.38
CA GLY A 10 -22.33 5.11 -4.38
C GLY A 10 -23.35 4.27 -5.15
N GLU A 11 -24.50 4.88 -5.44
CA GLU A 11 -25.58 4.23 -6.19
C GLU A 11 -25.93 5.02 -7.45
N ILE A 12 -25.85 4.38 -8.61
CA ILE A 12 -26.13 5.02 -9.91
C ILE A 12 -27.60 5.44 -10.08
N GLN A 13 -28.50 4.95 -9.23
CA GLN A 13 -29.89 5.36 -9.18
C GLN A 13 -30.31 5.67 -7.74
N PRO A 14 -31.13 6.71 -7.52
CA PRO A 14 -31.64 7.04 -6.21
C PRO A 14 -32.74 6.03 -5.81
N GLN A 15 -32.82 5.71 -4.53
CA GLN A 15 -33.84 4.81 -4.00
C GLN A 15 -35.00 5.60 -3.40
N LYS A 16 -36.24 5.15 -3.60
CA LYS A 16 -37.42 5.72 -2.93
C LYS A 16 -37.76 4.85 -1.72
N ILE A 17 -37.66 5.42 -0.52
CA ILE A 17 -37.99 4.77 0.75
C ILE A 17 -39.22 5.50 1.32
N GLY A 18 -40.40 4.89 1.18
CA GLY A 18 -41.67 5.55 1.46
C GLY A 18 -41.87 6.76 0.55
N GLU A 19 -42.00 7.96 1.15
CA GLU A 19 -42.13 9.23 0.42
C GLU A 19 -40.79 9.95 0.21
N THR A 20 -39.68 9.38 0.70
CA THR A 20 -38.37 10.04 0.69
C THR A 20 -37.45 9.43 -0.35
N TRP A 21 -36.84 10.28 -1.19
CA TRP A 21 -35.71 9.88 -2.03
C TRP A 21 -34.42 9.82 -1.21
N MET A 22 -33.71 8.70 -1.31
CA MET A 22 -32.38 8.47 -0.76
C MET A 22 -31.37 8.46 -1.89
N VAL A 23 -30.33 9.29 -1.75
CA VAL A 23 -29.24 9.42 -2.71
C VAL A 23 -27.94 9.11 -1.98
N VAL A 24 -27.14 8.20 -2.54
CA VAL A 24 -25.87 7.76 -1.95
C VAL A 24 -24.73 8.16 -2.89
N SER A 25 -23.90 9.11 -2.46
CA SER A 25 -22.75 9.57 -3.25
C SER A 25 -21.51 8.69 -3.11
N GLY A 26 -21.55 7.67 -2.26
CA GLY A 26 -20.40 6.82 -1.98
C GLY A 26 -19.44 7.40 -0.94
N ALA A 27 -18.23 6.87 -0.91
CA ALA A 27 -17.19 7.18 0.07
C ALA A 27 -15.93 7.79 -0.59
N LYS A 28 -14.98 8.22 0.25
CA LYS A 28 -13.65 8.72 -0.15
C LYS A 28 -13.65 9.92 -1.11
N GLY A 29 -14.79 10.60 -1.27
CA GLY A 29 -14.92 11.73 -2.17
C GLY A 29 -14.73 11.38 -3.65
N LYS A 30 -14.92 10.11 -4.05
CA LYS A 30 -14.77 9.66 -5.45
C LYS A 30 -15.86 10.20 -6.38
N HIS A 31 -17.05 10.46 -5.84
CA HIS A 31 -18.19 10.89 -6.63
C HIS A 31 -18.92 12.09 -6.01
N LEU A 32 -19.58 12.85 -6.87
CA LEU A 32 -20.50 13.92 -6.52
C LEU A 32 -21.91 13.57 -6.99
N ALA A 33 -22.87 13.63 -6.08
CA ALA A 33 -24.29 13.44 -6.40
C ALA A 33 -24.93 14.77 -6.86
N GLY A 34 -25.23 14.88 -8.14
CA GLY A 34 -25.99 15.99 -8.72
C GLY A 34 -27.49 15.73 -8.67
N ILE A 35 -28.27 16.66 -8.10
CA ILE A 35 -29.73 16.53 -7.97
C ILE A 35 -30.41 17.73 -8.62
N GLY A 36 -31.27 17.47 -9.60
CA GLY A 36 -32.19 18.44 -10.18
C GLY A 36 -33.58 18.29 -9.58
N TYR A 37 -34.03 19.30 -8.84
CA TYR A 37 -35.37 19.33 -8.25
C TYR A 37 -36.25 20.39 -8.93
N TYR A 38 -37.46 20.01 -9.33
CA TYR A 38 -38.41 20.87 -10.04
C TYR A 38 -39.65 21.08 -9.18
N LYS A 39 -39.90 22.33 -8.77
CA LYS A 39 -40.99 22.68 -7.85
C LYS A 39 -42.37 22.24 -8.36
N ASP A 40 -42.61 22.36 -9.66
CA ASP A 40 -43.91 22.04 -10.28
C ASP A 40 -44.05 20.55 -10.62
N LYS A 41 -42.95 19.79 -10.52
CA LYS A 41 -42.85 18.36 -10.87
C LYS A 41 -41.94 17.63 -9.87
N PRO A 42 -42.32 17.56 -8.59
CA PRO A 42 -41.44 17.03 -7.52
C PRO A 42 -41.10 15.55 -7.72
N ASP A 43 -41.95 14.79 -8.42
CA ASP A 43 -41.69 13.38 -8.78
C ASP A 43 -40.74 13.21 -9.99
N GLU A 44 -40.42 14.27 -10.74
CA GLU A 44 -39.52 14.24 -11.90
C GLU A 44 -38.07 14.62 -11.54
N MET A 45 -37.63 14.33 -10.31
CA MET A 45 -36.25 14.59 -9.87
C MET A 45 -35.24 13.99 -10.85
N LYS A 46 -34.24 14.77 -11.24
CA LYS A 46 -33.09 14.31 -12.04
C LYS A 46 -31.93 14.01 -11.11
N TYR A 47 -31.17 12.99 -11.47
CA TYR A 47 -30.02 12.54 -10.71
C TYR A 47 -28.88 12.16 -11.65
N GLU A 48 -27.67 12.55 -11.29
CA GLU A 48 -26.42 12.08 -11.90
C GLU A 48 -25.42 11.81 -10.79
N LEU A 49 -24.79 10.64 -10.81
CA LEU A 49 -23.61 10.37 -10.01
C LEU A 49 -22.38 10.67 -10.87
N VAL A 50 -21.65 11.71 -10.49
CA VAL A 50 -20.49 12.21 -11.25
C VAL A 50 -19.22 11.67 -10.62
N GLU A 51 -18.48 10.82 -11.33
CA GLU A 51 -17.14 10.43 -10.93
C GLU A 51 -16.18 11.63 -11.03
N LEU A 52 -15.45 11.89 -9.95
CA LEU A 52 -14.45 12.95 -9.88
C LEU A 52 -13.11 12.44 -10.42
N ASP A 53 -13.04 12.26 -11.73
CA ASP A 53 -11.86 11.77 -12.44
C ASP A 53 -11.03 12.88 -13.10
N MET A 54 -9.84 12.50 -13.57
CA MET A 54 -8.94 13.39 -14.29
C MET A 54 -9.31 13.60 -15.77
N GLN A 55 -10.36 12.93 -16.27
CA GLN A 55 -10.84 13.12 -17.64
C GLN A 55 -11.76 14.34 -17.73
N ARG A 56 -12.64 14.50 -16.73
CA ARG A 56 -13.60 15.61 -16.64
C ARG A 56 -13.07 16.77 -15.80
N PHE A 57 -12.20 16.52 -14.83
CA PHE A 57 -11.70 17.54 -13.90
C PHE A 57 -10.18 17.65 -13.94
N GLY A 58 -9.68 18.84 -14.24
CA GLY A 58 -8.26 19.16 -14.16
C GLY A 58 -7.82 19.45 -12.72
N GLU A 59 -6.51 19.48 -12.51
CA GLU A 59 -5.96 19.90 -11.22
C GLU A 59 -6.27 21.37 -10.96
N THR A 60 -6.62 21.71 -9.71
CA THR A 60 -6.86 23.09 -9.29
C THR A 60 -5.85 23.49 -8.20
N PRO A 61 -5.37 24.74 -8.18
CA PRO A 61 -4.50 25.22 -7.11
C PRO A 61 -5.13 25.06 -5.70
N VAL A 62 -6.45 25.26 -5.60
CA VAL A 62 -7.19 25.12 -4.33
C VAL A 62 -7.12 23.69 -3.79
N MET A 63 -7.28 22.68 -4.64
CA MET A 63 -7.18 21.28 -4.20
C MET A 63 -5.76 20.94 -3.74
N ARG A 64 -4.73 21.49 -4.41
CA ARG A 64 -3.33 21.28 -3.99
C ARG A 64 -3.08 21.85 -2.58
N GLU A 65 -3.57 23.06 -2.29
CA GLU A 65 -3.45 23.64 -0.95
C GLU A 65 -4.19 22.81 0.11
N LEU A 66 -5.40 22.30 -0.20
CA LEU A 66 -6.13 21.42 0.71
C LEU A 66 -5.38 20.11 0.99
N MET A 67 -4.82 19.47 -0.03
CA MET A 67 -4.02 18.25 0.14
C MET A 67 -2.75 18.51 0.95
N LYS A 68 -2.13 19.67 0.77
CA LYS A 68 -0.94 20.07 1.52
C LYS A 68 -1.28 20.28 2.99
N ALA A 69 -2.33 21.04 3.28
CA ALA A 69 -2.81 21.26 4.64
C ALA A 69 -3.16 19.93 5.34
N TYR A 70 -3.77 18.98 4.61
CA TYR A 70 -4.05 17.64 5.14
C TYR A 70 -2.77 16.89 5.54
N GLN A 71 -1.75 16.86 4.66
CA GLN A 71 -0.49 16.18 4.98
C GLN A 71 0.27 16.87 6.14
N GLU A 72 0.21 18.21 6.23
CA GLU A 72 0.74 18.97 7.37
C GLU A 72 0.01 18.62 8.68
N GLN A 73 -1.32 18.45 8.63
CA GLN A 73 -2.11 18.01 9.78
C GLN A 73 -1.71 16.61 10.24
N LEU A 74 -1.56 15.65 9.32
CA LEU A 74 -1.13 14.28 9.66
C LEU A 74 0.24 14.28 10.35
N LEU A 75 1.18 15.08 9.84
CA LEU A 75 2.49 15.27 10.46
C LEU A 75 2.36 15.87 11.86
N ALA A 76 1.57 16.94 12.03
CA ALA A 76 1.39 17.62 13.31
C ALA A 76 0.72 16.72 14.36
N GLN A 77 -0.20 15.85 13.93
CA GLN A 77 -0.89 14.88 14.79
C GLN A 77 -0.09 13.61 15.03
N ASN A 78 1.02 13.42 14.31
CA ASN A 78 1.90 12.27 14.47
C ASN A 78 1.19 10.90 14.34
N ILE A 79 0.12 10.83 13.55
CA ILE A 79 -0.79 9.66 13.49
C ILE A 79 -0.01 8.37 13.17
N ALA A 80 0.93 8.41 12.23
CA ALA A 80 1.73 7.24 11.86
C ALA A 80 2.59 6.66 13.00
N LEU A 81 2.91 7.46 14.01
CA LEU A 81 3.71 7.02 15.15
C LEU A 81 2.88 6.76 16.41
N ASP A 82 1.77 7.46 16.59
CA ASP A 82 0.95 7.40 17.80
C ASP A 82 -0.07 6.25 17.77
N VAL A 83 -0.35 5.70 16.59
CA VAL A 83 -1.20 4.50 16.44
C VAL A 83 -0.50 3.27 17.05
N SER A 84 -1.29 2.43 17.71
CA SER A 84 -0.80 1.19 18.32
C SER A 84 -0.14 0.27 17.29
N THR A 85 0.98 -0.33 17.67
CA THR A 85 1.64 -1.34 16.85
C THR A 85 1.00 -2.70 17.02
N ILE A 86 1.15 -3.55 16.00
CA ILE A 86 0.77 -4.95 16.04
C ILE A 86 2.00 -5.87 16.03
N SER A 87 1.87 -7.04 16.63
CA SER A 87 2.90 -8.07 16.56
C SER A 87 2.75 -8.87 15.26
N HIS A 88 3.86 -9.28 14.66
CA HIS A 88 3.82 -10.21 13.51
C HIS A 88 3.60 -11.63 14.01
N SER A 89 2.82 -12.44 13.30
CA SER A 89 2.50 -13.84 13.65
C SER A 89 3.69 -14.79 13.78
N ARG A 90 4.89 -14.34 13.37
CA ARG A 90 6.15 -15.11 13.41
C ARG A 90 7.03 -14.74 14.60
N GLU A 91 6.61 -13.77 15.42
CA GLU A 91 7.33 -13.34 16.62
C GLU A 91 8.82 -13.03 16.38
N THR A 92 9.12 -12.46 15.21
CA THR A 92 10.49 -12.15 14.74
C THR A 92 10.50 -10.79 14.05
N LYS A 93 11.67 -10.15 13.98
CA LYS A 93 11.78 -8.78 13.47
C LYS A 93 12.14 -8.68 11.99
N PHE A 94 11.78 -7.53 11.42
CA PHE A 94 12.25 -7.06 10.11
C PHE A 94 13.72 -6.63 10.20
N VAL A 95 14.54 -7.09 9.26
CA VAL A 95 15.99 -6.82 9.22
C VAL A 95 16.45 -6.00 8.02
N GLY A 96 15.58 -5.83 7.03
CA GLY A 96 15.83 -5.10 5.80
C GLY A 96 16.53 -5.91 4.70
N ALA A 97 16.26 -5.53 3.45
CA ALA A 97 16.70 -6.21 2.23
C ALA A 97 18.22 -6.35 2.12
N ALA A 98 18.99 -5.43 2.72
CA ALA A 98 20.44 -5.50 2.71
C ALA A 98 20.96 -6.79 3.37
N ARG A 99 20.34 -7.22 4.48
CA ARG A 99 20.71 -8.47 5.18
C ARG A 99 20.38 -9.69 4.33
N CYS A 100 19.23 -9.68 3.64
CA CYS A 100 18.87 -10.72 2.68
C CYS A 100 19.91 -10.81 1.54
N GLY A 101 20.38 -9.66 1.05
CA GLY A 101 21.37 -9.55 -0.02
C GLY A 101 22.79 -10.04 0.31
N GLU A 102 23.09 -10.37 1.57
CA GLU A 102 24.37 -10.99 1.96
C GLU A 102 24.46 -12.47 1.51
N CYS A 103 23.32 -13.14 1.34
CA CYS A 103 23.22 -14.52 0.85
C CYS A 103 22.51 -14.60 -0.50
N HIS A 104 21.43 -13.84 -0.68
CA HIS A 104 20.57 -13.84 -1.89
C HIS A 104 20.92 -12.67 -2.82
N THR A 105 22.18 -12.63 -3.26
CA THR A 105 22.74 -11.56 -4.08
C THR A 105 21.99 -11.32 -5.40
N LYS A 106 21.56 -12.37 -6.12
CA LYS A 106 20.89 -12.19 -7.43
C LYS A 106 19.46 -11.71 -7.26
N ALA A 107 18.75 -12.23 -6.25
CA ALA A 107 17.42 -11.73 -5.90
C ALA A 107 17.48 -10.27 -5.44
N TYR A 108 18.45 -9.94 -4.57
CA TYR A 108 18.66 -8.57 -4.09
C TYR A 108 19.02 -7.60 -5.23
N MET A 109 19.89 -8.00 -6.16
CA MET A 109 20.23 -7.15 -7.31
C MET A 109 19.02 -6.96 -8.25
N LYS A 110 18.19 -8.00 -8.47
CA LYS A 110 16.94 -7.85 -9.22
C LYS A 110 16.01 -6.83 -8.56
N TRP A 111 15.86 -6.86 -7.24
CA TRP A 111 15.06 -5.86 -6.50
C TRP A 111 15.69 -4.46 -6.58
N LYS A 112 16.98 -4.34 -6.25
CA LYS A 112 17.68 -3.06 -6.11
C LYS A 112 17.91 -2.35 -7.44
N GLN A 113 18.18 -3.08 -8.53
CA GLN A 113 18.63 -2.50 -9.80
C GLN A 113 17.69 -2.78 -10.97
N GLY A 114 16.78 -3.75 -10.85
CA GLY A 114 15.92 -4.17 -11.96
C GLY A 114 16.74 -4.56 -13.20
N GLU A 115 16.21 -4.27 -14.39
CA GLU A 115 16.94 -4.42 -15.67
C GLU A 115 17.76 -3.16 -16.01
N MET A 116 17.18 -1.98 -15.81
CA MET A 116 17.79 -0.67 -16.10
C MET A 116 17.65 0.34 -14.95
N GLU A 117 16.72 0.09 -14.03
CA GLU A 117 16.39 0.94 -12.87
C GLU A 117 15.76 0.06 -11.78
N PRO A 118 15.88 0.44 -10.48
CA PRO A 118 15.25 -0.27 -9.37
C PRO A 118 13.78 -0.58 -9.65
N ILE A 119 13.31 -1.76 -9.24
CA ILE A 119 11.90 -2.11 -9.44
C ILE A 119 11.00 -1.16 -8.65
N ALA A 120 9.72 -1.07 -9.03
CA ALA A 120 8.75 -0.19 -8.39
C ALA A 120 8.70 -0.34 -6.86
N HIS A 121 8.81 -1.57 -6.36
CA HIS A 121 8.83 -1.85 -4.92
C HIS A 121 10.05 -1.24 -4.20
N ALA A 122 11.25 -1.34 -4.78
CA ALA A 122 12.45 -0.75 -4.20
C ALA A 122 12.38 0.78 -4.11
N ARG A 123 11.68 1.43 -5.05
CA ARG A 123 11.48 2.89 -5.09
C ARG A 123 10.15 3.36 -4.49
N ALA A 124 9.41 2.48 -3.82
CA ALA A 124 8.05 2.77 -3.37
C ALA A 124 8.03 4.00 -2.44
N PHE A 125 8.83 4.02 -1.37
CA PHE A 125 8.91 5.19 -0.48
C PHE A 125 9.32 6.48 -1.22
N LYS A 126 10.31 6.40 -2.12
CA LYS A 126 10.73 7.55 -2.93
C LYS A 126 9.57 8.16 -3.72
N SER A 127 8.65 7.34 -4.21
CA SER A 127 7.46 7.85 -4.91
C SER A 127 6.46 8.57 -4.01
N LEU A 128 6.45 8.32 -2.69
CA LEU A 128 5.68 9.12 -1.73
C LEU A 128 6.35 10.46 -1.45
N LYS A 129 7.68 10.47 -1.41
CA LYS A 129 8.48 11.66 -1.08
C LYS A 129 8.53 12.66 -2.24
N GLU A 130 8.73 12.15 -3.46
CA GLU A 130 9.06 12.98 -4.63
C GLU A 130 8.02 12.89 -5.76
N GLY A 131 7.02 12.01 -5.64
CA GLY A 131 6.08 11.72 -6.70
C GLY A 131 6.62 10.71 -7.73
N ARG A 132 5.72 10.22 -8.56
CA ARG A 132 6.04 9.30 -9.68
C ARG A 132 6.49 10.09 -10.91
N ILE A 133 6.97 9.38 -11.93
CA ILE A 133 7.30 9.99 -13.23
C ILE A 133 6.04 10.70 -13.75
N GLY A 134 6.18 11.98 -14.14
CA GLY A 134 5.09 12.83 -14.58
C GLY A 134 4.26 13.48 -13.47
N GLN A 135 4.54 13.20 -12.19
CA GLN A 135 3.80 13.74 -11.04
C GLN A 135 4.66 14.60 -10.09
N LYS A 136 5.94 14.79 -10.40
CA LYS A 136 6.87 15.48 -9.50
C LYS A 136 6.54 16.96 -9.30
N GLU A 137 5.98 17.60 -10.32
CA GLU A 137 5.70 19.04 -10.28
C GLU A 137 4.52 19.35 -9.35
N GLY A 138 4.82 20.09 -8.28
CA GLY A 138 3.88 20.38 -7.21
C GLY A 138 3.40 19.14 -6.45
N TRP A 139 4.21 18.07 -6.43
CA TRP A 139 3.96 16.90 -5.61
C TRP A 139 3.93 17.28 -4.12
N ILE A 140 2.98 16.71 -3.40
CA ILE A 140 2.84 16.86 -1.96
C ILE A 140 3.28 15.54 -1.34
N SER A 141 4.33 15.59 -0.52
CA SER A 141 4.90 14.42 0.13
C SER A 141 3.85 13.71 0.98
N ARG A 142 3.86 12.38 0.95
CA ARG A 142 2.93 11.52 1.71
C ARG A 142 3.63 10.57 2.68
N ILE A 143 4.85 10.92 3.09
CA ILE A 143 5.71 10.04 3.91
C ILE A 143 5.29 9.96 5.38
N HIS A 144 4.26 10.71 5.78
CA HIS A 144 3.68 10.71 7.14
C HIS A 144 2.26 10.15 7.16
N ASP A 145 1.75 9.70 6.01
CA ASP A 145 0.40 9.21 5.85
C ASP A 145 0.38 7.68 6.04
N PRO A 146 -0.27 7.16 7.10
CA PRO A 146 -0.36 5.72 7.35
C PRO A 146 -0.92 4.94 6.16
N GLU A 147 -1.90 5.50 5.44
CA GLU A 147 -2.51 4.85 4.28
C GLU A 147 -1.51 4.65 3.14
N CYS A 148 -0.59 5.60 3.00
CA CYS A 148 0.47 5.52 2.00
C CYS A 148 1.63 4.64 2.46
N LEU A 149 2.05 4.77 3.73
CA LEU A 149 3.15 4.00 4.31
C LEU A 149 2.84 2.49 4.29
N ALA A 150 1.59 2.12 4.59
CA ALA A 150 1.12 0.73 4.64
C ALA A 150 1.52 -0.11 3.40
N CYS A 151 1.63 0.54 2.24
CA CYS A 151 2.04 -0.11 0.98
C CYS A 151 3.36 0.37 0.39
N HIS A 152 4.08 1.31 1.02
CA HIS A 152 5.29 1.90 0.44
C HIS A 152 6.55 1.74 1.29
N VAL A 153 6.46 1.15 2.48
CA VAL A 153 7.58 0.80 3.35
C VAL A 153 7.51 -0.64 3.83
N THR A 154 8.53 -1.10 4.54
CA THR A 154 8.60 -2.45 5.10
C THR A 154 8.11 -2.49 6.55
N GLY A 155 7.33 -3.51 6.89
CA GLY A 155 6.83 -3.71 8.24
C GLY A 155 5.58 -2.90 8.59
N TRP A 156 4.66 -2.74 7.64
CA TRP A 156 3.30 -2.28 7.89
C TRP A 156 2.30 -3.29 7.33
N HIS A 157 1.13 -3.41 7.96
CA HIS A 157 0.04 -4.21 7.46
C HIS A 157 -0.79 -3.37 6.45
N PRO A 158 -0.85 -3.76 5.17
CA PRO A 158 -1.47 -2.93 4.12
C PRO A 158 -2.94 -2.57 4.34
N GLN A 159 -3.73 -3.49 4.88
CA GLN A 159 -5.19 -3.33 5.00
C GLN A 159 -5.63 -2.75 6.36
N GLU A 160 -4.96 -3.13 7.45
CA GLU A 160 -5.23 -2.58 8.78
C GLU A 160 -4.60 -1.19 8.98
N LEU A 161 -3.65 -0.80 8.12
CA LEU A 161 -2.93 0.47 8.20
C LEU A 161 -2.14 0.61 9.51
N LEU A 162 -1.77 -0.52 10.11
CA LEU A 162 -1.02 -0.60 11.36
C LEU A 162 0.42 -1.00 11.10
N ARG A 163 1.32 -0.34 11.84
CA ARG A 163 2.75 -0.66 11.83
C ARG A 163 3.00 -1.92 12.67
N TYR A 164 3.85 -2.82 12.18
CA TYR A 164 4.39 -3.88 13.04
C TYR A 164 5.39 -3.31 14.04
N GLU A 165 5.52 -3.88 15.23
CA GLU A 165 6.42 -3.37 16.29
C GLU A 165 7.84 -3.02 15.80
N SER A 166 8.45 -3.90 14.99
CA SER A 166 9.78 -3.71 14.40
C SER A 166 9.75 -3.14 12.96
N GLY A 167 8.63 -2.60 12.51
CA GLY A 167 8.44 -2.04 11.17
C GLY A 167 8.97 -0.63 11.02
N PHE A 168 8.89 -0.09 9.80
CA PHE A 168 9.38 1.24 9.46
C PHE A 168 8.75 2.34 10.32
N VAL A 169 9.59 3.16 10.95
CA VAL A 169 9.21 4.30 11.79
C VAL A 169 9.44 5.63 11.05
N SER A 170 10.66 5.87 10.58
CA SER A 170 11.03 7.08 9.83
C SER A 170 12.33 6.85 9.05
N GLU A 171 12.68 7.77 8.15
CA GLU A 171 13.95 7.72 7.41
C GLU A 171 15.16 7.73 8.36
N GLU A 172 15.07 8.43 9.49
CA GLU A 172 16.15 8.59 10.46
C GLU A 172 16.29 7.36 11.37
N LYS A 173 15.17 6.80 11.81
CA LYS A 173 15.17 5.69 12.79
C LYS A 173 15.33 4.32 12.14
N THR A 174 14.73 4.13 10.96
CA THR A 174 14.69 2.84 10.27
C THR A 174 14.98 2.99 8.77
N PRO A 175 16.12 3.59 8.37
CA PRO A 175 16.45 3.80 6.96
C PRO A 175 16.54 2.49 6.16
N HIS A 176 16.87 1.39 6.83
CA HIS A 176 16.99 0.06 6.22
C HIS A 176 15.64 -0.56 5.84
N LEU A 177 14.49 0.01 6.26
CA LEU A 177 13.13 -0.47 5.96
C LEU A 177 12.41 0.38 4.90
N LEU A 178 13.14 1.24 4.18
CA LEU A 178 12.59 2.06 3.11
C LEU A 178 12.19 1.25 1.88
N GLY A 179 11.00 1.52 1.36
CA GLY A 179 10.46 0.81 0.20
C GLY A 179 9.78 -0.51 0.56
N GLN A 180 9.17 -1.12 -0.45
CA GLN A 180 8.61 -2.46 -0.39
C GLN A 180 9.73 -3.48 -0.61
N GLN A 181 10.09 -4.22 0.43
CA GLN A 181 11.28 -5.10 0.43
C GLN A 181 10.92 -6.59 0.46
N CYS A 182 11.94 -7.43 0.52
CA CYS A 182 11.84 -8.89 0.60
C CYS A 182 10.82 -9.34 1.66
N GLU A 183 10.89 -8.74 2.85
CA GLU A 183 10.18 -9.22 4.03
C GLU A 183 8.68 -8.91 4.02
N ASN A 184 8.21 -7.99 3.18
CA ASN A 184 6.76 -7.79 3.01
C ASN A 184 6.11 -8.91 2.19
N CYS A 185 6.91 -9.70 1.44
CA CYS A 185 6.43 -10.87 0.72
C CYS A 185 6.82 -12.18 1.43
N HIS A 186 8.06 -12.26 1.92
CA HIS A 186 8.64 -13.46 2.51
C HIS A 186 8.45 -13.52 4.04
N GLY A 187 7.95 -12.45 4.66
CA GLY A 187 7.84 -12.25 6.10
C GLY A 187 9.15 -11.77 6.76
N PRO A 188 9.10 -11.35 8.03
CA PRO A 188 10.26 -10.86 8.78
C PRO A 188 11.34 -11.94 8.92
N GLY A 189 12.59 -11.56 8.66
CA GLY A 189 13.69 -12.50 8.40
C GLY A 189 14.73 -12.68 9.51
N GLU A 190 14.64 -11.98 10.65
CA GLU A 190 15.64 -12.02 11.74
C GLU A 190 16.00 -13.46 12.14
N LYS A 191 15.02 -14.27 12.52
CA LYS A 191 15.24 -15.67 12.90
C LYS A 191 15.96 -16.48 11.80
N HIS A 192 15.57 -16.31 10.54
CA HIS A 192 16.20 -17.00 9.43
C HIS A 192 17.67 -16.59 9.28
N VAL A 193 17.96 -15.29 9.31
CA VAL A 193 19.33 -14.75 9.19
C VAL A 193 20.23 -15.23 10.33
N ASP A 194 19.72 -15.28 11.56
CA ASP A 194 20.48 -15.73 12.73
C ASP A 194 20.82 -17.22 12.60
N LEU A 195 19.85 -18.06 12.24
CA LEU A 195 20.06 -19.49 12.03
C LEU A 195 21.03 -19.78 10.86
N GLU A 196 20.98 -19.01 9.77
CA GLU A 196 21.96 -19.13 8.69
C GLU A 196 23.37 -18.72 9.13
N THR A 197 23.47 -17.72 10.01
CA THR A 197 24.75 -17.28 10.58
C THR A 197 25.37 -18.36 11.47
N GLU A 198 24.56 -19.05 12.26
CA GLU A 198 24.98 -20.20 13.05
C GLU A 198 25.33 -21.42 12.18
N TRP A 199 24.52 -21.68 11.15
CA TRP A 199 24.79 -22.73 10.18
C TRP A 199 26.13 -22.52 9.48
N LYS A 200 26.47 -21.30 9.06
CA LYS A 200 27.77 -21.00 8.42
C LYS A 200 28.97 -21.33 9.33
N LYS A 201 28.81 -21.25 10.66
CA LYS A 201 29.88 -21.59 11.63
C LYS A 201 30.04 -23.09 11.83
N SER A 202 28.93 -23.84 11.83
CA SER A 202 28.92 -25.26 12.21
C SER A 202 28.84 -26.22 11.03
N LEU A 203 28.31 -25.75 9.89
CA LEU A 203 27.89 -26.51 8.72
C LEU A 203 26.94 -27.67 9.04
N LYS A 204 26.28 -27.65 10.20
CA LYS A 204 25.36 -28.70 10.64
C LYS A 204 23.93 -28.29 10.34
N MET A 205 23.26 -29.10 9.52
CA MET A 205 21.86 -28.91 9.22
C MET A 205 21.00 -29.39 10.40
N THR A 206 20.21 -28.50 10.97
CA THR A 206 19.23 -28.82 12.02
C THR A 206 17.80 -28.76 11.45
N PRO A 207 16.82 -29.45 12.07
CA PRO A 207 15.42 -29.31 11.70
C PRO A 207 14.92 -27.86 11.77
N GLU A 208 15.47 -27.06 12.69
CA GLU A 208 15.10 -25.66 12.84
C GLU A 208 15.57 -24.80 11.66
N ILE A 209 16.81 -24.99 11.18
CA ILE A 209 17.31 -24.32 9.97
C ILE A 209 16.46 -24.71 8.76
N GLN A 210 16.11 -25.99 8.61
CA GLN A 210 15.26 -26.45 7.51
C GLN A 210 13.86 -25.81 7.56
N ALA A 211 13.26 -25.72 8.75
CA ALA A 211 11.97 -25.07 8.94
C ALA A 211 12.03 -23.57 8.60
N ALA A 212 13.06 -22.86 9.08
CA ALA A 212 13.23 -21.43 8.80
C ALA A 212 13.44 -21.13 7.31
N ARG A 213 14.23 -21.96 6.60
CA ARG A 213 14.38 -21.85 5.14
C ARG A 213 13.05 -22.04 4.42
N LYS A 214 12.29 -23.08 4.81
CA LYS A 214 10.97 -23.36 4.22
C LYS A 214 9.98 -22.23 4.48
N GLU A 215 10.02 -21.60 5.65
CA GLU A 215 9.15 -20.48 6.01
C GLU A 215 9.38 -19.22 5.16
N MET A 216 10.61 -19.03 4.66
CA MET A 216 10.93 -17.95 3.71
C MET A 216 10.48 -18.25 2.28
N HIS A 217 10.07 -19.48 1.96
CA HIS A 217 9.56 -19.77 0.63
C HIS A 217 8.14 -19.22 0.44
N LEU A 218 7.94 -18.51 -0.67
CA LEU A 218 6.67 -17.92 -1.04
C LEU A 218 6.09 -18.64 -2.25
N ASP A 219 4.98 -19.36 -2.04
CA ASP A 219 4.22 -19.96 -3.13
C ASP A 219 3.48 -18.89 -3.95
N LYS A 220 3.57 -18.96 -5.27
CA LYS A 220 2.93 -17.98 -6.18
C LYS A 220 1.42 -17.83 -5.92
N ALA A 221 0.73 -18.95 -5.67
CA ALA A 221 -0.70 -18.94 -5.37
C ALA A 221 -1.01 -18.20 -4.06
N VAL A 222 -0.19 -18.41 -3.02
CA VAL A 222 -0.30 -17.69 -1.74
C VAL A 222 0.03 -16.21 -1.93
N ALA A 223 1.08 -15.90 -2.69
CA ALA A 223 1.51 -14.53 -2.95
C ALA A 223 0.41 -13.68 -3.58
N LYS A 224 -0.37 -14.26 -4.50
CA LYS A 224 -1.47 -13.57 -5.18
C LYS A 224 -2.47 -12.97 -4.18
N ASP A 225 -3.04 -13.83 -3.34
CA ASP A 225 -4.18 -13.45 -2.49
C ASP A 225 -3.77 -12.91 -1.12
N LYS A 226 -2.63 -13.36 -0.58
CA LYS A 226 -2.18 -13.03 0.77
C LYS A 226 -1.08 -11.97 0.82
N THR A 227 -0.59 -11.51 -0.32
CA THR A 227 0.50 -10.52 -0.37
C THR A 227 0.18 -9.42 -1.38
N CYS A 228 0.02 -9.78 -2.66
CA CYS A 228 -0.12 -8.80 -3.74
C CYS A 228 -1.43 -8.01 -3.63
N TYR A 229 -2.57 -8.70 -3.49
CA TYR A 229 -3.88 -8.03 -3.41
C TYR A 229 -4.10 -7.24 -2.11
N LEU A 230 -3.21 -7.35 -1.13
CA LEU A 230 -3.25 -6.47 0.04
C LEU A 230 -2.80 -5.03 -0.27
N CYS A 231 -2.07 -4.81 -1.36
CA CYS A 231 -1.69 -3.46 -1.82
C CYS A 231 -2.13 -3.15 -3.25
N HIS A 232 -2.42 -4.19 -4.04
CA HIS A 232 -2.83 -4.07 -5.44
C HIS A 232 -4.31 -4.33 -5.60
N ASP A 233 -5.12 -3.53 -4.91
CA ASP A 233 -6.57 -3.49 -5.04
C ASP A 233 -7.00 -2.43 -6.10
N PRO A 234 -8.31 -2.32 -6.39
CA PRO A 234 -8.82 -1.33 -7.33
C PRO A 234 -8.50 0.13 -6.99
N ASP A 235 -8.31 0.47 -5.71
CA ASP A 235 -8.04 1.85 -5.28
C ASP A 235 -6.57 2.21 -5.44
N ASN A 236 -5.69 1.30 -5.04
CA ASN A 236 -4.26 1.53 -4.98
C ASN A 236 -3.57 1.18 -6.30
N SER A 237 -4.14 0.25 -7.06
CA SER A 237 -3.57 -0.27 -8.30
C SER A 237 -4.64 -0.75 -9.30
N PRO A 238 -5.50 0.16 -9.82
CA PRO A 238 -6.63 -0.20 -10.69
C PRO A 238 -6.25 -0.92 -11.99
N LYS A 239 -4.98 -0.80 -12.42
CA LYS A 239 -4.44 -1.43 -13.63
C LYS A 239 -3.58 -2.67 -13.33
N PHE A 240 -3.64 -3.19 -12.11
CA PHE A 240 -2.84 -4.32 -11.70
C PHE A 240 -3.26 -5.60 -12.42
N ASP A 241 -2.28 -6.31 -12.94
CA ASP A 241 -2.43 -7.61 -13.58
C ASP A 241 -1.39 -8.54 -12.95
N PHE A 242 -1.86 -9.47 -12.12
CA PHE A 242 -0.99 -10.31 -11.31
C PHE A 242 0.04 -11.06 -12.17
N GLU A 243 -0.38 -11.66 -13.27
CA GLU A 243 0.50 -12.48 -14.11
C GLU A 243 1.58 -11.64 -14.80
N LYS A 244 1.25 -10.43 -15.25
CA LYS A 244 2.24 -9.50 -15.84
C LYS A 244 3.19 -8.93 -14.79
N TYR A 245 2.68 -8.60 -13.61
CA TYR A 245 3.48 -7.99 -12.55
C TYR A 245 4.40 -9.00 -11.87
N TRP A 246 3.92 -10.23 -11.66
CA TRP A 246 4.70 -11.32 -11.09
C TRP A 246 6.00 -11.57 -11.86
N LYS A 247 5.94 -11.60 -13.20
CA LYS A 247 7.13 -11.79 -14.07
C LYS A 247 8.24 -10.77 -13.81
N LYS A 248 7.89 -9.54 -13.41
CA LYS A 248 8.86 -8.47 -13.13
C LYS A 248 9.65 -8.75 -11.85
N ILE A 249 9.08 -9.48 -10.90
CA ILE A 249 9.68 -9.68 -9.57
C ILE A 249 10.09 -11.12 -9.31
N GLU A 250 9.52 -12.12 -9.99
CA GLU A 250 9.80 -13.53 -9.71
C GLU A 250 11.29 -13.86 -9.85
N HIS A 251 11.81 -14.62 -8.89
CA HIS A 251 13.22 -14.97 -8.82
C HIS A 251 13.39 -16.43 -8.38
N PRO A 252 12.76 -17.40 -9.09
CA PRO A 252 12.86 -18.80 -8.70
C PRO A 252 14.32 -19.28 -8.79
N GLY A 253 14.80 -19.94 -7.75
CA GLY A 253 16.14 -20.54 -7.72
C GLY A 253 17.30 -19.56 -7.96
N ARG A 254 17.06 -18.26 -7.78
CA ARG A 254 18.12 -17.25 -7.77
C ARG A 254 18.69 -17.19 -6.36
N ASP A 255 19.82 -17.91 -6.24
CA ASP A 255 20.72 -18.08 -5.08
C ASP A 255 20.11 -18.42 -3.72
#